data_AF-A0A1D2M7Q2-F1
#
_entry.id   AF-A0A1D2M7Q2-F1
#
_cell.length_a   1.000
_cell.length_b   1.000
_cell.length_c   1.000
_cell.angle_alpha   90.00
_cell.angle_beta   90.00
_cell.angle_gamma   90.00
#
_symmetry.space_group_name_H-M   'P 1'
#
loop_
_entity.id
_entity.type
_entity.pdbx_description
1 polymer ?
#
loop_
_entity_poly.entity_id
_entity_poly.type
_entity_poly.pdbx_seq_one_letter_code
_entity_poly.pdbx_strand_id
1 'polypeptide(L)'
;MFQACQSNFLPVRWIKDEECAEQIGYLEGSVFVFDPFGSDGYEALKLRLKRGDPRFEIFGPQVLRSVFNAPDILQFVTMSHPTYALAMRKMIISLSGFSRELKSELEERIRLMNGTISPSLTKSVTHVVTANAITNKSMEASREQIPIMIAEWVKKVWKDNQSRPVQASDPRYANCFCPLFYKVKVCLSQISAAKKATLKAAIERLGGTCSPDLVKGTTDVLVVTNAAGDKFKFAKRWKIPCVTPDWVENSTDQGVLLPFKNFKVIEDVDLAVMMSTPAHSHVPDLSLNFTRCSAVEDDQSKLVIDATTDFSRNNMETFNSHNDAVAQLKAAAKNTGSYLDGCRIYVVDYENCDELKR
;
A
#
# COMPACT_ATOMS: atom_id res chain seq x y z
N MET A 1 -30.14 3.78 -11.06
CA MET A 1 -29.13 4.70 -11.63
C MET A 1 -29.70 5.53 -12.79
N PHE A 2 -30.26 4.86 -13.81
CA PHE A 2 -30.86 5.44 -15.02
C PHE A 2 -31.63 6.77 -14.84
N GLN A 3 -32.63 6.83 -13.95
CA GLN A 3 -33.42 8.04 -13.70
C GLN A 3 -32.56 9.25 -13.29
N ALA A 4 -31.50 9.05 -12.50
CA ALA A 4 -30.61 10.13 -12.10
C ALA A 4 -29.78 10.66 -13.29
N CYS A 5 -29.41 9.82 -14.25
CA CYS A 5 -28.79 10.27 -15.50
C CYS A 5 -29.77 11.12 -16.33
N GLN A 6 -31.04 10.69 -16.45
CA GLN A 6 -32.08 11.46 -17.14
C GLN A 6 -32.33 12.82 -16.48
N SER A 7 -32.38 12.88 -15.14
CA SER A 7 -32.55 14.13 -14.39
C SER A 7 -31.37 15.11 -14.55
N ASN A 8 -30.19 14.63 -14.93
CA ASN A 8 -29.02 15.44 -15.25
C ASN A 8 -28.86 15.65 -16.79
N PHE A 9 -29.92 15.40 -17.56
CA PHE A 9 -29.97 15.58 -19.03
C PHE A 9 -28.96 14.75 -19.84
N LEU A 10 -28.40 13.69 -19.25
CA LEU A 10 -27.41 12.84 -19.91
C LEU A 10 -28.08 11.82 -20.84
N PRO A 11 -27.52 11.56 -22.05
CA PRO A 11 -28.10 10.63 -23.02
C PRO A 11 -27.86 9.19 -22.57
N VAL A 12 -28.79 8.67 -21.78
CA VAL A 12 -28.73 7.35 -21.16
C VAL A 12 -29.60 6.31 -21.89
N ARG A 13 -29.10 5.08 -22.00
CA ARG A 13 -29.82 3.91 -22.54
C ARG A 13 -29.63 2.69 -21.64
N TRP A 14 -30.60 1.79 -21.66
CA TRP A 14 -30.43 0.43 -21.15
C TRP A 14 -29.80 -0.45 -22.23
N ILE A 15 -29.01 -1.43 -21.81
CA ILE A 15 -28.42 -2.50 -22.62
C ILE A 15 -28.43 -3.79 -21.78
N LYS A 16 -28.64 -4.96 -22.39
CA LYS A 16 -28.51 -6.25 -21.70
C LYS A 16 -27.03 -6.63 -21.53
N ASP A 17 -26.72 -7.45 -20.52
CA ASP A 17 -25.33 -7.87 -20.25
C ASP A 17 -24.73 -8.69 -21.41
N GLU A 18 -25.52 -9.57 -22.04
CA GLU A 18 -25.09 -10.40 -23.17
C GLU A 18 -24.75 -9.54 -24.40
N GLU A 19 -25.59 -8.52 -24.65
CA GLU A 19 -25.42 -7.59 -25.76
C GLU A 19 -24.13 -6.75 -25.64
N CYS A 20 -23.59 -6.55 -24.43
CA CYS A 20 -22.36 -5.78 -24.22
C CYS A 20 -21.14 -6.34 -24.98
N ALA A 21 -21.11 -7.65 -25.24
CA ALA A 21 -20.04 -8.29 -26.00
C ALA A 21 -20.22 -8.14 -27.52
N GLU A 22 -21.46 -8.22 -28.01
CA GLU A 22 -21.82 -8.19 -29.43
C GLU A 22 -21.86 -6.76 -30.00
N GLN A 23 -22.10 -5.78 -29.15
CA GLN A 23 -22.19 -4.35 -29.48
C GLN A 23 -20.80 -3.72 -29.71
N ILE A 24 -20.08 -4.25 -30.70
CA ILE A 24 -18.67 -3.95 -31.03
C ILE A 24 -18.48 -2.54 -31.62
N GLY A 25 -19.51 -1.93 -32.19
CA GLY A 25 -19.46 -0.66 -32.92
C GLY A 25 -19.76 0.62 -32.11
N TYR A 26 -19.84 0.54 -30.78
CA TYR A 26 -20.21 1.70 -29.97
C TYR A 26 -19.08 2.74 -29.87
N LEU A 27 -19.51 4.00 -29.84
CA LEU A 27 -18.72 5.13 -30.31
C LEU A 27 -17.71 5.62 -29.27
N GLU A 28 -16.69 6.31 -29.75
CA GLU A 28 -15.72 7.07 -28.96
C GLU A 28 -16.46 7.96 -27.93
N GLY A 29 -16.09 7.84 -26.66
CA GLY A 29 -16.76 8.52 -25.54
C GLY A 29 -17.98 7.79 -24.97
N SER A 30 -18.12 6.48 -25.19
CA SER A 30 -19.18 5.68 -24.53
C SER A 30 -18.80 5.31 -23.09
N VAL A 31 -19.74 5.42 -22.15
CA VAL A 31 -19.57 5.07 -20.74
C VAL A 31 -20.53 3.95 -20.38
N PHE A 32 -20.00 2.77 -20.03
CA PHE A 32 -20.78 1.62 -19.58
C PHE A 32 -20.85 1.60 -18.06
N VAL A 33 -22.05 1.45 -17.50
CA VAL A 33 -22.33 1.48 -16.07
C VAL A 33 -22.80 0.10 -15.62
N PHE A 34 -21.95 -0.58 -14.84
CA PHE A 34 -22.25 -1.90 -14.29
C PHE A 34 -22.42 -1.84 -12.77
N ASP A 35 -23.36 -2.63 -12.25
CA ASP A 35 -23.51 -2.90 -10.82
C ASP A 35 -24.15 -4.30 -10.65
N PRO A 36 -23.44 -5.32 -10.12
CA PRO A 36 -22.06 -5.30 -9.63
C PRO A 36 -21.01 -5.43 -10.75
N PHE A 37 -19.74 -5.17 -10.41
CA PHE A 37 -18.58 -5.49 -11.27
C PHE A 37 -18.24 -6.99 -11.19
N GLY A 38 -18.97 -7.81 -11.95
CA GLY A 38 -18.72 -9.26 -12.02
C GLY A 38 -19.60 -10.03 -13.01
N SER A 39 -20.33 -9.34 -13.88
CA SER A 39 -21.13 -9.97 -14.94
C SER A 39 -20.26 -10.40 -16.14
N ASP A 40 -20.81 -11.22 -17.04
CA ASP A 40 -20.08 -11.73 -18.20
C ASP A 40 -19.78 -10.60 -19.20
N GLY A 41 -20.73 -9.69 -19.40
CA GLY A 41 -20.55 -8.46 -20.17
C GLY A 41 -19.47 -7.54 -19.58
N TYR A 42 -19.39 -7.44 -18.25
CA TYR A 42 -18.32 -6.68 -17.57
C TYR A 42 -16.94 -7.29 -17.83
N GLU A 43 -16.76 -8.60 -17.64
CA GLU A 43 -15.46 -9.24 -17.88
C GLU A 43 -15.08 -9.22 -19.37
N ALA A 44 -16.04 -9.32 -20.29
CA ALA A 44 -15.82 -9.16 -21.72
C ALA A 44 -15.28 -7.75 -22.08
N LEU A 45 -15.91 -6.69 -21.58
CA LEU A 45 -15.44 -5.31 -21.81
C LEU A 45 -14.12 -5.01 -21.07
N LYS A 46 -13.94 -5.53 -19.85
CA LYS A 46 -12.67 -5.46 -19.08
C LYS A 46 -11.51 -6.12 -19.84
N LEU A 47 -11.77 -7.22 -20.54
CA LEU A 47 -10.77 -7.88 -21.40
C LEU A 47 -10.44 -7.04 -22.65
N ARG A 48 -11.40 -6.30 -23.21
CA ARG A 48 -11.16 -5.35 -24.33
C ARG A 48 -10.31 -4.16 -23.89
N LEU A 49 -10.57 -3.57 -22.71
CA LEU A 49 -9.71 -2.52 -22.14
C LEU A 49 -8.27 -3.01 -21.95
N LYS A 50 -8.06 -4.23 -21.45
CA LYS A 50 -6.72 -4.85 -21.34
C LYS A 50 -6.01 -5.05 -22.67
N ARG A 51 -6.74 -5.11 -23.80
CA ARG A 51 -6.21 -5.17 -25.16
C ARG A 51 -5.92 -3.79 -25.76
N GLY A 52 -6.22 -2.70 -25.03
CA GLY A 52 -5.91 -1.33 -25.43
C GLY A 52 -6.97 -0.64 -26.30
N ASP A 53 -8.24 -1.05 -26.23
CA ASP A 53 -9.35 -0.34 -26.88
C ASP A 53 -9.72 0.93 -26.06
N PRO A 54 -9.45 2.16 -26.54
CA PRO A 54 -9.59 3.37 -25.73
C PRO A 54 -10.97 4.04 -25.86
N ARG A 55 -11.89 3.44 -26.64
CA ARG A 55 -13.11 4.12 -27.10
C ARG A 55 -14.22 4.23 -26.05
N PHE A 56 -14.09 3.54 -24.93
CA PHE A 56 -15.12 3.49 -23.90
C PHE A 56 -14.54 3.40 -22.49
N GLU A 57 -15.35 3.78 -21.50
CA GLU A 57 -15.04 3.70 -20.08
C GLU A 57 -16.01 2.75 -19.36
N ILE A 58 -15.56 2.11 -18.27
CA ILE A 58 -16.39 1.25 -17.42
C ILE A 58 -16.48 1.84 -16.02
N PHE A 59 -17.67 2.31 -15.64
CA PHE A 59 -17.95 2.95 -14.36
C PHE A 59 -18.90 2.12 -13.49
N GLY A 60 -18.73 2.21 -12.18
CA GLY A 60 -19.78 1.86 -11.22
C GLY A 60 -20.73 3.04 -11.01
N PRO A 61 -21.95 2.82 -10.49
CA PRO A 61 -22.93 3.88 -10.26
C PRO A 61 -22.44 4.95 -9.27
N GLN A 62 -21.47 4.62 -8.42
CA GLN A 62 -20.92 5.55 -7.44
C GLN A 62 -20.00 6.61 -8.08
N VAL A 63 -19.39 6.33 -9.24
CA VAL A 63 -18.68 7.34 -10.02
C VAL A 63 -19.67 8.42 -10.46
N LEU A 64 -20.73 8.03 -11.15
CA LEU A 64 -21.75 8.96 -11.64
C LEU A 64 -22.45 9.72 -10.51
N ARG A 65 -22.80 9.05 -9.39
CA ARG A 65 -23.30 9.73 -8.18
C ARG A 65 -22.32 10.78 -7.63
N SER A 66 -21.02 10.51 -7.69
CA SER A 66 -19.99 11.47 -7.27
C SER A 66 -19.88 12.66 -8.24
N VAL A 67 -20.06 12.43 -9.55
CA VAL A 67 -20.09 13.48 -10.57
C VAL A 67 -21.32 14.36 -10.43
N PHE A 68 -22.50 13.79 -10.18
CA PHE A 68 -23.73 14.60 -10.04
C PHE A 68 -23.68 15.52 -8.80
N ASN A 69 -22.97 15.10 -7.76
CA ASN A 69 -22.72 15.93 -6.58
C ASN A 69 -21.58 16.95 -6.79
N ALA A 70 -20.67 16.72 -7.75
CA ALA A 70 -19.51 17.56 -8.03
C ALA A 70 -19.07 17.39 -9.51
N PRO A 71 -19.64 18.16 -10.46
CA PRO A 71 -19.44 17.92 -11.90
C PRO A 71 -17.98 17.91 -12.36
N ASP A 72 -17.14 18.77 -11.78
CA ASP A 72 -15.72 18.91 -12.13
C ASP A 72 -14.83 17.80 -11.53
N ILE A 73 -15.39 16.84 -10.77
CA ILE A 73 -14.60 15.84 -10.02
C ILE A 73 -13.70 14.97 -10.91
N LEU A 74 -14.09 14.77 -12.18
CA LEU A 74 -13.36 13.98 -13.18
C LEU A 74 -12.36 14.79 -14.03
N GLN A 75 -12.39 16.12 -14.01
CA GLN A 75 -11.54 16.98 -14.87
C GLN A 75 -10.02 16.76 -14.70
N PHE A 76 -9.61 16.15 -13.57
CA PHE A 76 -8.22 15.81 -13.26
C PHE A 76 -8.04 14.34 -12.87
N VAL A 77 -8.83 13.44 -13.48
CA VAL A 77 -8.83 12.00 -13.16
C VAL A 77 -8.43 11.19 -14.38
N THR A 78 -7.47 10.29 -14.20
CA THR A 78 -7.02 9.36 -15.24
C THR A 78 -7.78 8.04 -15.13
N MET A 79 -8.74 7.82 -16.00
CA MET A 79 -9.54 6.59 -16.08
C MET A 79 -8.79 5.51 -16.88
N SER A 80 -7.72 4.97 -16.30
CA SER A 80 -6.89 3.93 -16.92
C SER A 80 -7.42 2.50 -16.74
N HIS A 81 -8.41 2.32 -15.88
CA HIS A 81 -8.97 1.03 -15.46
C HIS A 81 -10.47 1.19 -15.16
N PRO A 82 -11.27 0.11 -15.21
CA PRO A 82 -12.63 0.11 -14.70
C PRO A 82 -12.68 0.69 -13.28
N THR A 83 -13.58 1.64 -13.03
CA THR A 83 -13.65 2.37 -11.77
C THR A 83 -15.05 2.27 -11.20
N TYR A 84 -15.21 1.57 -10.08
CA TYR A 84 -16.51 1.42 -9.41
C TYR A 84 -16.87 2.68 -8.59
N ALA A 85 -15.89 3.32 -7.95
CA ALA A 85 -16.05 4.51 -7.13
C ALA A 85 -14.82 5.43 -7.17
N LEU A 86 -14.98 6.71 -6.81
CA LEU A 86 -13.89 7.70 -6.72
C LEU A 86 -13.33 7.85 -5.29
N ALA A 87 -13.36 6.77 -4.51
CA ALA A 87 -13.10 6.80 -3.06
C ALA A 87 -11.64 7.03 -2.68
N MET A 88 -10.70 6.53 -3.50
CA MET A 88 -9.25 6.65 -3.34
C MET A 88 -8.63 7.52 -4.45
N ARG A 89 -9.45 8.32 -5.15
CA ARG A 89 -9.02 9.29 -6.16
C ARG A 89 -7.92 10.20 -5.60
N LYS A 90 -6.84 10.40 -6.36
CA LYS A 90 -5.60 11.11 -5.97
C LYS A 90 -4.73 10.43 -4.89
N MET A 91 -5.09 9.23 -4.40
CA MET A 91 -4.22 8.48 -3.50
C MET A 91 -3.26 7.58 -4.28
N ILE A 92 -1.97 7.74 -4.01
CA ILE A 92 -0.93 6.79 -4.43
C ILE A 92 -0.60 5.93 -3.20
N ILE A 93 -0.82 4.62 -3.31
CA ILE A 93 -0.79 3.67 -2.21
C ILE A 93 0.29 2.61 -2.49
N SER A 94 1.17 2.35 -1.51
CA SER A 94 2.09 1.20 -1.57
C SER A 94 1.66 0.11 -0.59
N LEU A 95 1.74 -1.15 -1.03
CA LEU A 95 1.42 -2.32 -0.23
C LEU A 95 2.71 -3.00 0.27
N SER A 96 2.71 -3.48 1.52
CA SER A 96 3.88 -4.14 2.14
C SER A 96 3.50 -5.32 3.04
N GLY A 97 4.34 -6.36 3.05
CA GLY A 97 4.21 -7.53 3.93
C GLY A 97 3.06 -8.50 3.65
N PHE A 98 2.26 -8.30 2.58
CA PHE A 98 1.13 -9.18 2.24
C PHE A 98 1.56 -10.41 1.42
N SER A 99 0.77 -11.50 1.52
CA SER A 99 0.86 -12.61 0.57
C SER A 99 0.43 -12.15 -0.84
N ARG A 100 0.80 -12.91 -1.88
CA ARG A 100 0.49 -12.55 -3.28
C ARG A 100 -1.01 -12.42 -3.52
N GLU A 101 -1.79 -13.29 -2.91
CA GLU A 101 -3.24 -13.42 -3.05
C GLU A 101 -3.94 -12.21 -2.44
N LEU A 102 -3.65 -11.92 -1.16
CA LEU A 102 -4.21 -10.77 -0.45
C LEU A 102 -3.69 -9.44 -1.03
N LYS A 103 -2.44 -9.39 -1.50
CA LYS A 103 -1.93 -8.23 -2.24
C LYS A 103 -2.76 -7.98 -3.50
N SER A 104 -3.03 -9.02 -4.29
CA SER A 104 -3.86 -8.90 -5.50
C SER A 104 -5.29 -8.43 -5.19
N GLU A 105 -5.94 -8.98 -4.15
CA GLU A 105 -7.27 -8.56 -3.68
C GLU A 105 -7.30 -7.06 -3.33
N LEU A 106 -6.28 -6.58 -2.61
CA LEU A 106 -6.16 -5.19 -2.22
C LEU A 106 -5.86 -4.27 -3.40
N GLU A 107 -4.95 -4.65 -4.30
CA GLU A 107 -4.64 -3.86 -5.50
C GLU A 107 -5.84 -3.72 -6.43
N GLU A 108 -6.62 -4.78 -6.64
CA GLU A 108 -7.84 -4.70 -7.46
C GLU A 108 -8.83 -3.71 -6.85
N ARG A 109 -9.17 -3.84 -5.56
CA ARG A 109 -10.10 -2.92 -4.88
C ARG A 109 -9.61 -1.47 -4.88
N ILE A 110 -8.30 -1.24 -4.71
CA ILE A 110 -7.72 0.11 -4.79
C ILE A 110 -7.90 0.69 -6.19
N ARG A 111 -7.58 -0.07 -7.26
CA ARG A 111 -7.77 0.37 -8.65
C ARG A 111 -9.25 0.66 -8.95
N LEU A 112 -10.16 -0.22 -8.53
CA LEU A 112 -11.61 -0.03 -8.67
C LEU A 112 -12.14 1.18 -7.87
N MET A 113 -11.40 1.67 -6.87
CA MET A 113 -11.67 2.90 -6.13
C MET A 113 -10.91 4.13 -6.65
N ASN A 114 -10.31 4.04 -7.84
CA ASN A 114 -9.51 5.08 -8.48
C ASN A 114 -8.21 5.45 -7.72
N GLY A 115 -7.70 4.56 -6.89
CA GLY A 115 -6.37 4.68 -6.27
C GLY A 115 -5.27 4.14 -7.18
N THR A 116 -4.10 4.78 -7.15
CA THR A 116 -2.91 4.35 -7.88
C THR A 116 -2.04 3.45 -6.99
N ILE A 117 -1.62 2.28 -7.49
CA ILE A 117 -0.68 1.40 -6.78
C ILE A 117 0.76 1.77 -7.13
N SER A 118 1.60 2.00 -6.12
CA SER A 118 3.05 2.09 -6.27
C SER A 118 3.73 0.81 -5.75
N PRO A 119 4.50 0.08 -6.58
CA PRO A 119 5.19 -1.14 -6.13
C PRO A 119 6.31 -0.85 -5.13
N SER A 120 6.88 0.35 -5.17
CA SER A 120 7.97 0.84 -4.29
C SER A 120 7.50 2.04 -3.46
N LEU A 121 8.21 2.35 -2.37
CA LEU A 121 7.97 3.58 -1.62
C LEU A 121 8.70 4.75 -2.31
N THR A 122 7.95 5.58 -3.02
CA THR A 122 8.45 6.80 -3.70
C THR A 122 7.95 8.05 -2.98
N LYS A 123 8.56 9.22 -3.26
CA LYS A 123 8.12 10.53 -2.73
C LYS A 123 6.69 10.93 -3.11
N SER A 124 6.07 10.26 -4.07
CA SER A 124 4.68 10.47 -4.47
C SER A 124 3.69 9.58 -3.71
N VAL A 125 4.14 8.60 -2.92
CA VAL A 125 3.26 7.74 -2.12
C VAL A 125 2.61 8.57 -1.01
N THR A 126 1.27 8.53 -1.01
CA THR A 126 0.42 9.25 -0.04
C THR A 126 0.12 8.41 1.20
N HIS A 127 0.05 7.09 1.05
CA HIS A 127 -0.30 6.14 2.11
C HIS A 127 0.44 4.81 1.90
N VAL A 128 0.84 4.16 3.00
CA VAL A 128 1.28 2.76 2.97
C VAL A 128 0.21 1.89 3.64
N VAL A 129 -0.14 0.78 3.03
CA VAL A 129 -0.97 -0.25 3.67
C VAL A 129 -0.07 -1.43 4.01
N THR A 130 -0.07 -1.88 5.27
CA THR A 130 0.84 -2.92 5.74
C THR A 130 0.16 -4.11 6.42
N ALA A 131 0.79 -5.27 6.32
CA ALA A 131 0.43 -6.47 7.05
C ALA A 131 0.98 -6.52 8.48
N ASN A 132 2.11 -5.84 8.75
CA ASN A 132 2.86 -5.82 10.01
C ASN A 132 3.60 -4.47 10.13
N ALA A 133 3.74 -3.91 11.34
CA ALA A 133 4.40 -2.61 11.54
C ALA A 133 5.92 -2.60 11.22
N ILE A 134 6.63 -3.74 11.25
CA ILE A 134 8.10 -3.81 11.06
C ILE A 134 8.59 -4.14 9.63
N THR A 135 7.79 -3.91 8.60
CA THR A 135 8.25 -4.08 7.20
C THR A 135 9.17 -2.93 6.76
N ASN A 136 10.07 -3.17 5.79
CA ASN A 136 10.97 -2.12 5.28
C ASN A 136 10.21 -0.85 4.84
N LYS A 137 9.10 -1.01 4.13
CA LYS A 137 8.26 0.12 3.66
C LYS A 137 7.50 0.80 4.79
N SER A 138 7.03 0.07 5.81
CA SER A 138 6.35 0.70 6.95
C SER A 138 7.32 1.44 7.88
N MET A 139 8.52 0.89 8.10
CA MET A 139 9.57 1.57 8.86
C MET A 139 10.03 2.87 8.19
N GLU A 140 10.19 2.87 6.86
CA GLU A 140 10.58 4.08 6.13
C GLU A 140 9.41 5.07 5.96
N ALA A 141 8.17 4.60 5.77
CA ALA A 141 6.98 5.45 5.80
C ALA A 141 6.78 6.14 7.16
N SER A 142 7.05 5.43 8.26
CA SER A 142 7.02 5.95 9.64
C SER A 142 8.01 7.12 9.79
N ARG A 143 9.22 6.97 9.25
CA ARG A 143 10.26 8.00 9.25
C ARG A 143 9.89 9.23 8.41
N GLU A 144 9.34 9.03 7.22
CA GLU A 144 8.89 10.11 6.32
C GLU A 144 7.50 10.67 6.69
N GLN A 145 6.94 10.25 7.84
CA GLN A 145 5.61 10.65 8.33
C GLN A 145 4.45 10.37 7.35
N ILE A 146 4.62 9.38 6.47
CA ILE A 146 3.60 8.92 5.52
C ILE A 146 2.55 8.08 6.29
N PRO A 147 1.25 8.40 6.19
CA PRO A 147 0.16 7.61 6.79
C PRO A 147 0.26 6.10 6.54
N ILE A 148 0.32 5.33 7.63
CA ILE A 148 0.35 3.85 7.58
C ILE A 148 -1.03 3.32 8.00
N MET A 149 -1.67 2.57 7.12
CA MET A 149 -2.98 1.97 7.28
C MET A 149 -2.89 0.44 7.36
N ILE A 150 -3.89 -0.21 7.95
CA ILE A 150 -4.06 -1.67 7.88
C ILE A 150 -4.97 -2.05 6.69
N ALA A 151 -4.86 -3.29 6.20
CA ALA A 151 -5.67 -3.80 5.08
C ALA A 151 -7.19 -3.57 5.24
N GLU A 152 -7.69 -3.56 6.48
CA GLU A 152 -9.10 -3.31 6.81
C GLU A 152 -9.61 -1.94 6.34
N TRP A 153 -8.73 -0.93 6.21
CA TRP A 153 -9.08 0.36 5.61
C TRP A 153 -9.65 0.18 4.20
N VAL A 154 -8.91 -0.50 3.33
CA VAL A 154 -9.30 -0.78 1.95
C VAL A 154 -10.59 -1.60 1.90
N LYS A 155 -10.72 -2.60 2.79
CA LYS A 155 -11.92 -3.47 2.85
C LYS A 155 -13.17 -2.71 3.29
N LYS A 156 -13.07 -1.84 4.30
CA LYS A 156 -14.18 -1.00 4.77
C LYS A 156 -14.58 0.08 3.77
N VAL A 157 -13.61 0.82 3.21
CA VAL A 157 -13.90 1.85 2.19
C VAL A 157 -14.57 1.21 0.97
N TRP A 158 -14.11 0.04 0.52
CA TRP A 158 -14.75 -0.72 -0.57
C TRP A 158 -16.19 -1.10 -0.23
N LYS A 159 -16.41 -1.67 0.97
CA LYS A 159 -17.73 -2.12 1.44
C LYS A 159 -18.72 -0.96 1.55
N ASP A 160 -18.32 0.15 2.16
CA ASP A 160 -19.19 1.33 2.30
C ASP A 160 -19.57 1.90 0.92
N ASN A 161 -18.63 1.93 -0.03
CA ASN A 161 -18.88 2.35 -1.40
C ASN A 161 -19.85 1.44 -2.17
N GLN A 162 -20.11 0.20 -1.76
CA GLN A 162 -21.19 -0.59 -2.39
C GLN A 162 -22.57 0.06 -2.17
N SER A 163 -22.74 0.82 -1.08
CA SER A 163 -24.03 1.44 -0.73
C SER A 163 -24.13 2.91 -1.18
N ARG A 164 -23.11 3.72 -0.90
CA ARG A 164 -23.09 5.18 -1.07
C ARG A 164 -21.67 5.66 -1.36
N PRO A 165 -21.48 6.76 -2.12
CA PRO A 165 -20.15 7.31 -2.34
C PRO A 165 -19.55 7.80 -1.01
N VAL A 166 -18.36 7.31 -0.64
CA VAL A 166 -17.57 7.79 0.50
C VAL A 166 -16.10 7.96 0.10
N GLN A 167 -15.40 8.89 0.75
CA GLN A 167 -13.98 9.14 0.51
C GLN A 167 -13.12 8.39 1.54
N ALA A 168 -12.00 7.82 1.11
CA ALA A 168 -11.11 7.04 1.97
C ALA A 168 -10.40 7.86 3.06
N SER A 169 -10.41 9.19 2.92
CA SER A 169 -9.93 10.17 3.89
C SER A 169 -10.97 10.60 4.95
N ASP A 170 -12.17 10.04 4.93
CA ASP A 170 -13.20 10.33 5.94
C ASP A 170 -12.73 9.91 7.35
N PRO A 171 -12.86 10.78 8.37
CA PRO A 171 -12.43 10.50 9.75
C PRO A 171 -12.95 9.20 10.36
N ARG A 172 -14.06 8.64 9.87
CA ARG A 172 -14.57 7.32 10.32
C ARG A 172 -13.56 6.18 10.18
N TYR A 173 -12.58 6.34 9.29
CA TYR A 173 -11.53 5.34 9.04
C TYR A 173 -10.28 5.50 9.92
N ALA A 174 -10.28 6.44 10.88
CA ALA A 174 -9.16 6.61 11.80
C ALA A 174 -8.85 5.34 12.63
N ASN A 175 -9.82 4.47 12.88
CA ASN A 175 -9.59 3.16 13.52
C ASN A 175 -8.89 2.13 12.61
N CYS A 176 -8.48 2.53 11.40
CA CYS A 176 -7.68 1.71 10.49
C CYS A 176 -6.27 2.27 10.23
N PHE A 177 -5.83 3.30 10.96
CA PHE A 177 -4.41 3.56 11.13
C PHE A 177 -3.71 2.35 11.76
N CYS A 178 -2.46 2.11 11.37
CA CYS A 178 -1.65 1.00 11.87
C CYS A 178 -1.26 1.22 13.35
N PRO A 179 -1.64 0.32 14.27
CA PRO A 179 -1.11 0.33 15.64
C PRO A 179 0.42 0.23 15.67
N LEU A 180 1.05 0.85 16.68
CA LEU A 180 2.51 0.97 16.78
C LEU A 180 3.26 -0.37 16.64
N PHE A 181 2.76 -1.43 17.29
CA PHE A 181 3.33 -2.78 17.23
C PHE A 181 2.44 -3.75 16.44
N TYR A 182 1.64 -3.26 15.48
CA TYR A 182 0.65 -4.06 14.76
C TYR A 182 1.20 -5.38 14.21
N LYS A 183 0.73 -6.49 14.79
CA LYS A 183 1.11 -7.88 14.51
C LYS A 183 2.59 -8.22 14.71
N VAL A 184 3.36 -7.35 15.37
CA VAL A 184 4.76 -7.59 15.74
C VAL A 184 4.83 -8.66 16.83
N LYS A 185 5.63 -9.70 16.60
CA LYS A 185 5.83 -10.83 17.52
C LYS A 185 7.15 -10.70 18.27
N VAL A 186 7.08 -10.31 19.54
CA VAL A 186 8.24 -9.98 20.37
C VAL A 186 8.58 -11.13 21.33
N CYS A 187 9.86 -11.46 21.50
CA CYS A 187 10.34 -12.32 22.59
C CYS A 187 11.07 -11.48 23.64
N LEU A 188 10.75 -11.64 24.93
CA LEU A 188 11.38 -10.91 26.04
C LEU A 188 12.34 -11.82 26.83
N SER A 189 13.65 -11.55 26.76
CA SER A 189 14.70 -12.36 27.40
C SER A 189 15.57 -11.54 28.36
N GLN A 190 16.11 -12.17 29.41
CA GLN A 190 17.03 -11.57 30.41
C GLN A 190 16.57 -10.26 31.11
N ILE A 191 15.28 -9.92 30.99
CA ILE A 191 14.63 -8.79 31.67
C ILE A 191 13.93 -9.27 32.96
N SER A 192 13.89 -8.43 34.00
CA SER A 192 13.22 -8.74 35.28
C SER A 192 11.71 -8.98 35.09
N ALA A 193 11.10 -9.79 35.96
CA ALA A 193 9.68 -10.17 35.83
C ALA A 193 8.73 -8.96 35.80
N ALA A 194 8.93 -7.99 36.69
CA ALA A 194 8.14 -6.76 36.74
C ALA A 194 8.27 -5.94 35.44
N LYS A 195 9.49 -5.74 34.94
CA LYS A 195 9.73 -4.98 33.71
C LYS A 195 9.19 -5.72 32.48
N LYS A 196 9.30 -7.05 32.42
CA LYS A 196 8.65 -7.88 31.38
C LYS A 196 7.13 -7.70 31.35
N ALA A 197 6.48 -7.66 32.52
CA ALA A 197 5.03 -7.45 32.60
C ALA A 197 4.64 -6.07 32.03
N THR A 198 5.37 -5.02 32.38
CA THR A 198 5.16 -3.66 31.85
C THR A 198 5.34 -3.60 30.33
N LEU A 199 6.46 -4.14 29.80
CA LEU A 199 6.75 -4.17 28.37
C LEU A 199 5.69 -4.98 27.60
N LYS A 200 5.31 -6.15 28.11
CA LYS A 200 4.29 -7.00 27.52
C LYS A 200 2.95 -6.26 27.41
N ALA A 201 2.50 -5.63 28.49
CA ALA A 201 1.27 -4.86 28.50
C ALA A 201 1.29 -3.69 27.50
N ALA A 202 2.42 -2.99 27.35
CA ALA A 202 2.57 -1.93 26.35
C ALA A 202 2.49 -2.47 24.91
N ILE A 203 3.21 -3.55 24.60
CA ILE A 203 3.24 -4.19 23.28
C ILE A 203 1.84 -4.69 22.89
N GLU A 204 1.17 -5.42 23.78
CA GLU A 204 -0.15 -6.03 23.51
C GLU A 204 -1.26 -4.98 23.37
N ARG A 205 -1.25 -3.93 24.22
CA ARG A 205 -2.17 -2.78 24.10
C ARG A 205 -2.02 -2.05 22.76
N LEU A 206 -0.83 -2.08 22.17
CA LEU A 206 -0.49 -1.39 20.92
C LEU A 206 -0.44 -2.34 19.70
N GLY A 207 -1.10 -3.50 19.80
CA GLY A 207 -1.39 -4.39 18.67
C GLY A 207 -0.32 -5.45 18.37
N GLY A 208 0.72 -5.56 19.20
CA GLY A 208 1.73 -6.62 19.13
C GLY A 208 1.38 -7.83 19.98
N THR A 209 2.26 -8.82 20.01
CA THR A 209 2.13 -10.02 20.85
C THR A 209 3.47 -10.43 21.44
N CYS A 210 3.47 -10.88 22.71
CA CYS A 210 4.69 -11.35 23.38
C CYS A 210 4.71 -12.86 23.52
N SER A 211 5.75 -13.50 22.97
CA SER A 211 6.03 -14.92 23.14
C SER A 211 7.09 -15.15 24.23
N PRO A 212 6.92 -16.14 25.13
CA PRO A 212 8.00 -16.54 26.03
C PRO A 212 9.18 -17.14 25.24
N ASP A 213 8.89 -17.79 24.10
CA ASP A 213 9.84 -18.55 23.31
C ASP A 213 10.26 -17.83 22.03
N LEU A 214 11.52 -18.04 21.65
CA LEU A 214 12.11 -17.54 20.42
C LEU A 214 11.91 -18.60 19.34
N VAL A 215 11.06 -18.32 18.36
CA VAL A 215 10.65 -19.28 17.33
C VAL A 215 11.08 -18.79 15.96
N LYS A 216 11.93 -19.56 15.26
CA LYS A 216 12.43 -19.22 13.92
C LYS A 216 11.27 -18.99 12.95
N GLY A 217 11.31 -17.88 12.21
CA GLY A 217 10.25 -17.51 11.25
C GLY A 217 8.91 -17.11 11.87
N THR A 218 8.83 -16.99 13.19
CA THR A 218 7.64 -16.52 13.92
C THR A 218 7.96 -15.34 14.83
N THR A 219 9.11 -15.30 15.51
CA THR A 219 9.53 -14.11 16.27
C THR A 219 10.11 -13.06 15.33
N ASP A 220 9.54 -11.85 15.40
CA ASP A 220 9.95 -10.68 14.62
C ASP A 220 11.11 -9.94 15.30
N VAL A 221 11.11 -9.83 16.63
CA VAL A 221 12.10 -9.08 17.42
C VAL A 221 12.42 -9.80 18.73
N LEU A 222 13.70 -9.90 19.08
CA LEU A 222 14.16 -10.29 20.41
C LEU A 222 14.52 -9.03 21.21
N VAL A 223 13.82 -8.78 22.31
CA VAL A 223 14.17 -7.74 23.28
C VAL A 223 14.95 -8.39 24.43
N VAL A 224 16.18 -7.93 24.66
CA VAL A 224 17.13 -8.54 25.58
C VAL A 224 18.11 -7.50 26.14
N THR A 225 18.57 -7.69 27.36
CA THR A 225 19.48 -6.76 28.06
C THR A 225 20.94 -6.97 27.69
N ASN A 226 21.39 -8.22 27.60
CA ASN A 226 22.79 -8.59 27.39
C ASN A 226 22.96 -9.45 26.13
N ALA A 227 24.12 -9.34 25.46
CA ALA A 227 24.51 -10.13 24.28
C ALA A 227 24.88 -11.60 24.61
N ALA A 228 24.20 -12.20 25.57
CA ALA A 228 24.52 -13.50 26.15
C ALA A 228 23.37 -14.50 26.06
N GLY A 229 23.68 -15.78 26.30
CA GLY A 229 22.70 -16.86 26.36
C GLY A 229 22.16 -17.32 25.01
N ASP A 230 21.45 -18.46 25.01
CA ASP A 230 21.16 -19.17 23.77
C ASP A 230 20.11 -18.48 22.91
N LYS A 231 19.12 -17.79 23.52
CA LYS A 231 18.15 -16.98 22.75
C LYS A 231 18.85 -15.89 21.93
N PHE A 232 19.88 -15.22 22.45
CA PHE A 232 20.64 -14.23 21.69
C PHE A 232 21.43 -14.88 20.53
N LYS A 233 22.15 -15.98 20.82
CA LYS A 233 22.90 -16.75 19.80
C LYS A 233 22.00 -17.24 18.66
N PHE A 234 20.82 -17.79 18.98
CA PHE A 234 19.85 -18.26 17.99
C PHE A 234 19.22 -17.10 17.21
N ALA A 235 18.87 -15.99 17.86
CA ALA A 235 18.34 -14.81 17.17
C ALA A 235 19.36 -14.25 16.17
N LYS A 236 20.64 -14.08 16.57
CA LYS A 236 21.74 -13.70 15.67
C LYS A 236 21.88 -14.67 14.49
N ARG A 237 21.88 -15.99 14.75
CA ARG A 237 21.94 -17.03 13.70
C ARG A 237 20.74 -17.01 12.75
N TRP A 238 19.56 -16.61 13.22
CA TRP A 238 18.33 -16.51 12.43
C TRP A 238 18.10 -15.12 11.85
N LYS A 239 19.04 -14.18 12.02
CA LYS A 239 18.96 -12.77 11.60
C LYS A 239 17.77 -12.01 12.19
N ILE A 240 17.28 -12.43 13.35
CA ILE A 240 16.23 -11.73 14.11
C ILE A 240 16.87 -10.52 14.81
N PRO A 241 16.32 -9.30 14.66
CA PRO A 241 16.77 -8.12 15.39
C PRO A 241 16.81 -8.35 16.92
N CYS A 242 17.98 -8.10 17.51
CA CYS A 242 18.20 -8.13 18.95
C CYS A 242 18.32 -6.68 19.44
N VAL A 243 17.39 -6.23 20.30
CA VAL A 243 17.33 -4.84 20.79
C VAL A 243 17.18 -4.75 22.32
N THR A 244 17.57 -3.61 22.89
CA THR A 244 17.36 -3.30 24.31
C THR A 244 15.89 -3.03 24.63
N PRO A 245 15.46 -3.14 25.91
CA PRO A 245 14.14 -2.72 26.37
C PRO A 245 13.72 -1.31 25.93
N ASP A 246 14.68 -0.39 25.89
CA ASP A 246 14.50 1.02 25.53
C ASP A 246 13.90 1.21 24.13
N TRP A 247 14.05 0.23 23.22
CA TRP A 247 13.38 0.27 21.92
C TRP A 247 11.85 0.31 22.05
N VAL A 248 11.30 -0.51 22.95
CA VAL A 248 9.85 -0.61 23.17
C VAL A 248 9.36 0.65 23.88
N GLU A 249 10.11 1.11 24.89
CA GLU A 249 9.78 2.28 25.70
C GLU A 249 9.84 3.56 24.87
N ASN A 250 10.97 3.85 24.24
CA ASN A 250 11.14 5.06 23.44
C ASN A 250 10.21 5.09 22.22
N SER A 251 9.89 3.94 21.61
CA SER A 251 8.86 3.89 20.54
C SER A 251 7.46 4.17 21.08
N THR A 252 7.15 3.69 22.30
CA THR A 252 5.85 3.94 22.96
C THR A 252 5.70 5.41 23.34
N ASP A 253 6.74 6.01 23.91
CA ASP A 253 6.75 7.38 24.40
C ASP A 253 6.70 8.41 23.26
N GLN A 254 7.37 8.11 22.13
CA GLN A 254 7.32 8.94 20.92
C GLN A 254 6.08 8.67 20.05
N GLY A 255 5.35 7.57 20.29
CA GLY A 255 4.21 7.15 19.47
C GLY A 255 4.59 6.70 18.04
N VAL A 256 5.88 6.47 17.77
CA VAL A 256 6.45 6.19 16.44
C VAL A 256 7.41 5.01 16.55
N LEU A 257 7.34 4.07 15.60
CA LEU A 257 8.13 2.83 15.69
C LEU A 257 9.58 3.10 15.29
N LEU A 258 10.50 3.01 16.25
CA LEU A 258 11.88 3.46 16.05
C LEU A 258 12.73 2.42 15.30
N PRO A 259 13.69 2.84 14.44
CA PRO A 259 14.62 1.92 13.80
C PRO A 259 15.51 1.18 14.81
N PHE A 260 15.68 -0.13 14.63
CA PHE A 260 16.48 -0.98 15.53
C PHE A 260 17.95 -0.55 15.70
N LYS A 261 18.51 0.25 14.77
CA LYS A 261 19.94 0.58 14.69
C LYS A 261 20.50 1.14 16.01
N ASN A 262 19.76 2.04 16.65
CA ASN A 262 20.21 2.76 17.85
C ASN A 262 19.94 1.98 19.16
N PHE A 263 19.32 0.80 19.06
CA PHE A 263 18.90 -0.04 20.18
C PHE A 263 19.54 -1.43 20.15
N LYS A 264 20.48 -1.68 19.23
CA LYS A 264 21.16 -2.97 19.15
C LYS A 264 21.91 -3.25 20.44
N VAL A 265 21.74 -4.46 20.97
CA VAL A 265 22.51 -4.93 22.12
C VAL A 265 23.96 -5.13 21.68
N ILE A 266 24.87 -4.41 22.34
CA ILE A 266 26.30 -4.40 22.03
C ILE A 266 26.93 -5.69 22.55
N GLU A 267 27.82 -6.32 21.78
CA GLU A 267 28.57 -7.50 22.23
C GLU A 267 29.81 -7.05 23.04
N ASP A 268 30.21 -7.81 24.06
CA ASP A 268 31.36 -7.45 24.93
C ASP A 268 32.67 -7.25 24.12
N VAL A 269 32.76 -7.87 22.95
CA VAL A 269 33.87 -7.72 21.99
C VAL A 269 33.87 -6.33 21.34
N ASP A 270 32.69 -5.79 21.01
CA ASP A 270 32.55 -4.44 20.43
C ASP A 270 32.79 -3.35 21.48
N LEU A 271 32.42 -3.60 22.74
CA LEU A 271 32.79 -2.76 23.89
C LEU A 271 34.31 -2.68 24.05
N ALA A 272 35.03 -3.80 23.96
CA ALA A 272 36.48 -3.82 24.01
C ALA A 272 37.13 -3.02 22.86
N VAL A 273 36.55 -3.07 21.65
CA VAL A 273 37.03 -2.26 20.50
C VAL A 273 36.75 -0.77 20.72
N MET A 274 35.59 -0.37 21.25
CA MET A 274 35.31 1.03 21.59
C MET A 274 36.19 1.56 22.73
N MET A 275 36.53 0.73 23.72
CA MET A 275 37.42 1.10 24.82
C MET A 275 38.91 1.12 24.41
N SER A 276 39.25 0.59 23.23
CA SER A 276 40.61 0.57 22.69
C SER A 276 40.93 1.83 21.88
N THR A 277 40.99 2.99 22.55
CA THR A 277 41.59 4.21 21.97
C THR A 277 43.06 4.33 22.41
N PRO A 278 44.05 3.95 21.58
CA PRO A 278 45.45 4.18 21.90
C PRO A 278 45.79 5.67 21.72
N ALA A 279 46.29 6.29 22.78
CA ALA A 279 46.87 7.62 22.68
C ALA A 279 48.20 7.57 21.90
N HIS A 280 48.27 8.33 20.81
CA HIS A 280 49.47 8.76 20.07
C HIS A 280 50.41 7.72 19.40
N SER A 281 50.56 7.93 18.09
CA SER A 281 51.78 7.73 17.27
C SER A 281 52.53 6.39 17.31
N HIS A 282 52.41 5.61 16.22
CA HIS A 282 53.48 5.43 15.23
C HIS A 282 52.97 4.65 14.01
N VAL A 283 53.39 5.04 12.80
CA VAL A 283 53.29 4.18 11.59
C VAL A 283 54.49 3.25 11.52
N PRO A 284 54.30 2.01 11.02
CA PRO A 284 54.95 1.67 9.75
C PRO A 284 54.06 0.86 8.79
N ASP A 285 54.64 0.54 7.63
CA ASP A 285 54.00 0.16 6.36
C ASP A 285 54.18 -1.34 6.00
N LEU A 286 53.50 -1.76 4.92
CA LEU A 286 53.78 -2.92 4.06
C LEU A 286 53.50 -4.36 4.56
N SER A 287 52.38 -4.91 4.06
CA SER A 287 52.37 -5.90 2.95
C SER A 287 51.63 -7.25 3.17
N LEU A 288 50.83 -7.58 2.15
CA LEU A 288 50.44 -8.91 1.64
C LEU A 288 49.80 -9.96 2.57
N ASN A 289 48.52 -10.26 2.33
CA ASN A 289 48.19 -11.45 1.51
C ASN A 289 46.70 -11.52 1.10
N PHE A 290 46.45 -11.41 -0.21
CA PHE A 290 45.25 -11.92 -0.87
C PHE A 290 45.54 -13.36 -1.33
N THR A 291 44.60 -14.32 -1.18
CA THR A 291 44.32 -15.44 -2.12
C THR A 291 43.46 -16.55 -1.50
N ARG A 292 42.25 -16.76 -2.07
CA ARG A 292 41.43 -18.02 -2.13
C ARG A 292 40.94 -18.64 -0.80
N CYS A 293 39.82 -19.37 -0.72
CA CYS A 293 38.63 -19.53 -1.58
C CYS A 293 37.56 -20.28 -0.76
N SER A 294 36.27 -20.14 -1.12
CA SER A 294 35.39 -21.28 -1.46
C SER A 294 33.94 -20.82 -1.72
N ALA A 295 33.40 -21.19 -2.88
CA ALA A 295 31.98 -21.53 -3.03
C ALA A 295 31.75 -22.91 -2.36
N VAL A 296 30.56 -23.43 -2.06
CA VAL A 296 29.18 -23.26 -2.58
C VAL A 296 28.21 -23.32 -1.37
N GLU A 297 26.87 -23.48 -1.40
CA GLU A 297 25.84 -23.81 -2.41
C GLU A 297 24.72 -22.75 -2.45
N ASP A 298 23.63 -23.02 -3.18
CA ASP A 298 22.36 -22.28 -3.22
C ASP A 298 21.30 -23.00 -2.34
N ASP A 299 20.44 -22.28 -1.63
CA ASP A 299 19.22 -22.85 -1.03
C ASP A 299 18.07 -21.82 -1.00
N GLN A 300 16.94 -22.21 -1.59
CA GLN A 300 15.82 -21.32 -1.89
C GLN A 300 14.92 -21.13 -0.67
N SER A 301 14.94 -19.93 -0.08
CA SER A 301 13.91 -19.53 0.89
C SER A 301 13.34 -18.13 0.63
N LYS A 302 12.19 -18.10 -0.05
CA LYS A 302 11.18 -17.02 -0.17
C LYS A 302 11.67 -15.59 0.15
N LEU A 303 12.27 -14.94 -0.85
CA LEU A 303 12.41 -13.48 -0.85
C LEU A 303 11.08 -12.82 -1.22
N VAL A 304 10.38 -12.23 -0.24
CA VAL A 304 9.35 -11.22 -0.50
C VAL A 304 10.07 -9.95 -0.94
N ILE A 305 10.01 -9.63 -2.23
CA ILE A 305 10.73 -8.51 -2.82
C ILE A 305 10.01 -7.18 -2.49
N ASP A 306 10.22 -6.66 -1.28
CA ASP A 306 9.85 -5.27 -0.96
C ASP A 306 10.96 -4.33 -1.42
N ALA A 307 10.92 -4.02 -2.73
CA ALA A 307 11.78 -3.03 -3.35
C ALA A 307 11.64 -1.67 -2.65
N THR A 308 12.73 -1.26 -2.01
CA THR A 308 12.90 0.05 -1.40
C THR A 308 13.97 0.75 -2.21
N THR A 309 13.56 1.72 -3.04
CA THR A 309 14.49 2.49 -3.87
C THR A 309 15.09 3.61 -3.05
N ASP A 310 16.43 3.71 -2.99
CA ASP A 310 17.13 4.74 -2.22
C ASP A 310 16.66 6.16 -2.54
N PHE A 311 16.43 6.96 -1.51
CA PHE A 311 16.01 8.37 -1.60
C PHE A 311 17.18 9.30 -2.00
N SER A 312 17.86 9.00 -3.10
CA SER A 312 18.93 9.83 -3.64
C SER A 312 18.38 11.11 -4.30
N ARG A 313 18.87 12.26 -3.87
CA ARG A 313 18.79 13.52 -4.64
C ARG A 313 19.79 13.43 -5.81
N ASN A 314 19.34 13.67 -7.03
CA ASN A 314 20.17 14.25 -8.09
C ASN A 314 19.33 14.93 -9.17
N ASN A 315 19.97 15.78 -9.95
CA ASN A 315 19.30 16.85 -10.71
C ASN A 315 18.71 16.41 -12.06
N MET A 316 17.64 17.14 -12.39
CA MET A 316 17.06 17.43 -13.70
C MET A 316 18.01 17.31 -14.91
N GLU A 317 17.62 16.49 -15.89
CA GLU A 317 17.38 16.91 -17.30
C GLU A 317 16.94 15.71 -18.17
N THR A 318 15.63 15.60 -18.46
CA THR A 318 14.96 14.99 -19.66
C THR A 318 13.50 14.59 -19.36
N PHE A 319 12.61 15.56 -19.09
CA PHE A 319 11.16 15.31 -19.00
C PHE A 319 10.29 16.31 -19.80
N ASN A 320 10.91 17.27 -20.51
CA ASN A 320 10.17 18.36 -21.16
C ASN A 320 9.34 17.93 -22.38
N SER A 321 9.68 16.83 -23.05
CA SER A 321 8.96 16.38 -24.27
C SER A 321 7.50 15.96 -24.01
N HIS A 322 7.17 15.48 -22.80
CA HIS A 322 5.80 15.07 -22.47
C HIS A 322 4.93 16.22 -21.92
N ASN A 323 5.55 17.23 -21.31
CA ASN A 323 4.82 18.37 -20.76
C ASN A 323 4.27 19.29 -21.86
N ASP A 324 4.96 19.44 -22.99
CA ASP A 324 4.48 20.26 -24.11
C ASP A 324 3.27 19.63 -24.82
N ALA A 325 3.26 18.30 -24.99
CA ALA A 325 2.09 17.59 -25.51
C ALA A 325 0.86 17.73 -24.59
N VAL A 326 1.07 17.62 -23.27
CA VAL A 326 0.01 17.83 -22.27
C VAL A 326 -0.40 19.32 -22.19
N ALA A 327 0.50 20.26 -22.43
CA ALA A 327 0.17 21.70 -22.50
C ALA A 327 -0.67 22.04 -23.74
N GLN A 328 -0.38 21.42 -24.89
CA GLN A 328 -1.19 21.57 -26.11
C GLN A 328 -2.59 20.96 -25.93
N LEU A 329 -2.72 19.81 -25.27
CA LEU A 329 -4.03 19.25 -24.89
C LEU A 329 -4.78 20.14 -23.87
N LYS A 330 -4.08 20.77 -22.93
CA LYS A 330 -4.67 21.75 -21.98
C LYS A 330 -5.18 23.02 -22.65
N ALA A 331 -4.63 23.42 -23.80
CA ALA A 331 -5.14 24.56 -24.56
C ALA A 331 -6.49 24.26 -25.24
N ALA A 332 -6.73 23.01 -25.63
CA ALA A 332 -8.01 22.55 -26.18
C ALA A 332 -9.11 22.43 -25.11
N ALA A 333 -8.74 22.13 -23.86
CA ALA A 333 -9.67 21.99 -22.72
C ALA A 333 -10.26 23.32 -22.18
N LYS A 334 -10.14 24.43 -22.93
CA LYS A 334 -10.53 25.77 -22.46
C LYS A 334 -11.95 26.22 -22.83
N ASN A 335 -12.78 25.34 -23.40
CA ASN A 335 -14.18 25.62 -23.71
C ASN A 335 -15.12 24.50 -23.22
N THR A 336 -16.01 24.88 -22.29
CA THR A 336 -17.41 24.42 -22.15
C THR A 336 -17.70 22.91 -22.10
N GLY A 337 -17.88 22.39 -20.89
CA GLY A 337 -18.67 21.18 -20.62
C GLY A 337 -18.35 20.52 -19.28
N SER A 338 -19.32 19.80 -18.70
CA SER A 338 -19.01 18.78 -17.67
C SER A 338 -18.23 17.63 -18.32
N TYR A 339 -17.52 16.81 -17.53
CA TYR A 339 -16.75 15.67 -18.09
C TYR A 339 -17.62 14.67 -18.88
N LEU A 340 -18.92 14.60 -18.57
CA LEU A 340 -19.87 13.69 -19.22
C LEU A 340 -20.60 14.33 -20.41
N ASP A 341 -20.31 15.60 -20.75
CA ASP A 341 -20.98 16.30 -21.84
C ASP A 341 -20.53 15.71 -23.18
N GLY A 342 -21.48 15.12 -23.91
CA GLY A 342 -21.21 14.38 -25.16
C GLY A 342 -20.98 12.88 -24.97
N CYS A 343 -20.74 12.41 -23.74
CA CYS A 343 -20.63 10.98 -23.46
C CYS A 343 -21.98 10.26 -23.62
N ARG A 344 -21.96 9.03 -24.13
CA ARG A 344 -23.15 8.17 -24.25
C ARG A 344 -23.17 7.17 -23.11
N ILE A 345 -24.20 7.20 -22.27
CA ILE A 345 -24.24 6.39 -21.05
C ILE A 345 -25.09 5.15 -21.28
N TYR A 346 -24.49 3.97 -21.08
CA TYR A 346 -25.15 2.68 -21.16
C TYR A 346 -25.25 2.12 -19.75
N VAL A 347 -26.45 2.07 -19.19
CA VAL A 347 -26.70 1.35 -17.93
C VAL A 347 -26.97 -0.10 -18.31
N VAL A 348 -26.12 -1.00 -17.84
CA VAL A 348 -26.26 -2.43 -18.11
C VAL A 348 -27.30 -2.99 -17.16
N ASP A 349 -28.32 -3.65 -17.73
CA ASP A 349 -29.28 -4.42 -16.96
C ASP A 349 -28.72 -5.82 -16.74
N TYR A 350 -28.68 -6.24 -15.47
CA TYR A 350 -28.30 -7.59 -15.09
C TYR A 350 -29.57 -8.34 -14.75
N GLU A 351 -30.21 -8.92 -15.77
CA GLU A 351 -31.39 -9.76 -15.62
C GLU A 351 -31.04 -11.08 -14.91
N ASN A 352 -30.93 -11.03 -13.59
CA ASN A 352 -31.53 -12.11 -12.80
C ASN A 352 -33.04 -11.91 -12.90
N CYS A 353 -33.69 -12.66 -13.79
CA CYS A 353 -35.15 -12.64 -13.97
C CYS A 353 -35.87 -12.83 -12.62
N ASP A 354 -36.48 -11.77 -12.11
CA ASP A 354 -37.90 -11.67 -11.71
C ASP A 354 -38.19 -10.60 -10.65
N GLU A 355 -37.18 -10.08 -9.94
CA GLU A 355 -37.39 -9.08 -8.87
C GLU A 355 -36.51 -7.82 -9.04
N LEU A 356 -37.05 -6.77 -9.68
CA LEU A 356 -36.92 -5.35 -9.27
C LEU A 356 -37.69 -4.36 -10.18
N LYS A 357 -38.98 -4.63 -10.45
CA LYS A 357 -39.94 -3.57 -10.84
C LYS A 357 -40.64 -2.98 -9.61
N ARG A 358 -39.92 -2.21 -8.79
CA ARG A 358 -40.48 -1.28 -7.79
C ARG A 358 -39.59 -0.05 -7.61
#